data_AF-A0A2H3TNP6-F1
#
_entry.id   AF-A0A2H3TNP6-F1
#
_cell.length_a   1.000
_cell.length_b   1.000
_cell.length_c   1.000
_cell.angle_alpha   90.00
_cell.angle_beta   90.00
_cell.angle_gamma   90.00
#
_symmetry.space_group_name_H-M   'P 1'
#
loop_
_entity.id
_entity.type
_entity.pdbx_description
1 polymer ?
#
loop_
_entity_poly.entity_id
_entity_poly.type
_entity_poly.pdbx_seq_one_letter_code
_entity_poly.pdbx_strand_id
1 'polypeptide(L)'
;MGRLRMLTDEEEQPIVAYIEWMEKTGLPASTGEIKEAATIVRRHRDPKANALHKQWYSRFYNNYPKLTTVFLKTKGRSHIEYKEAGIKDTDQWFKELSAVIEDLNINTPEY
;
A
#
# COMPACT_ATOMS: atom_id res chain seq x y z
N MET A 1 12.01 9.90 -32.93
CA MET A 1 10.65 9.31 -32.91
C MET A 1 10.43 8.65 -31.55
N GLY A 2 9.96 9.41 -30.57
CA GLY A 2 9.80 8.95 -29.19
C GLY A 2 8.62 8.00 -29.04
N ARG A 3 8.81 6.91 -28.30
CA ARG A 3 7.81 5.87 -28.01
C ARG A 3 6.53 6.52 -27.48
N LEU A 4 5.39 6.31 -28.18
CA LEU A 4 4.06 6.80 -27.80
C LEU A 4 3.82 6.53 -26.31
N ARG A 5 3.78 7.61 -25.50
CA ARG A 5 3.42 7.51 -24.09
C ARG A 5 1.96 7.11 -24.00
N MET A 6 1.66 6.16 -23.10
CA MET A 6 0.28 5.67 -22.93
C MET A 6 -0.63 6.71 -22.27
N LEU A 7 -0.07 7.55 -21.40
CA LEU A 7 -0.67 8.77 -20.87
C LEU A 7 0.32 9.93 -21.11
N THR A 8 -0.21 11.12 -21.33
CA THR A 8 0.54 12.38 -21.36
C THR A 8 0.88 12.85 -19.95
N ASP A 9 1.84 13.77 -19.81
CA ASP A 9 2.24 14.28 -18.49
C ASP A 9 1.07 14.99 -17.78
N GLU A 10 0.20 15.64 -18.55
CA GLU A 10 -1.04 16.26 -18.06
C GLU A 10 -2.05 15.23 -17.55
N GLU A 11 -2.16 14.08 -18.20
CA GLU A 11 -3.01 12.96 -17.77
C GLU A 11 -2.41 12.22 -16.55
N GLU A 12 -1.09 12.29 -16.36
CA GLU A 12 -0.40 11.69 -15.21
C GLU A 12 -0.47 12.57 -13.94
N GLN A 13 -0.54 13.91 -14.06
CA GLN A 13 -0.69 14.83 -12.92
C GLN A 13 -1.88 14.53 -11.97
N PRO A 14 -3.12 14.29 -12.44
CA PRO A 14 -4.23 13.99 -11.53
C PRO A 14 -4.02 12.67 -10.78
N ILE A 15 -3.28 11.72 -11.36
CA ILE A 15 -2.94 10.46 -10.70
C ILE A 15 -1.91 10.71 -9.60
N VAL A 16 -0.91 11.58 -9.84
CA VAL A 16 0.05 12.01 -8.83
C VAL A 16 -0.66 12.70 -7.66
N ALA A 17 -1.56 13.65 -7.95
CA ALA A 17 -2.34 14.35 -6.92
C ALA A 17 -3.21 13.40 -6.09
N TYR A 18 -3.80 12.39 -6.74
CA TYR A 18 -4.56 11.33 -6.05
C TYR A 18 -3.67 10.52 -5.09
N ILE A 19 -2.46 10.12 -5.52
CA ILE A 19 -1.52 9.39 -4.67
C ILE A 19 -1.07 10.25 -3.48
N GLU A 20 -0.71 11.51 -3.72
CA GLU A 20 -0.32 12.44 -2.64
C GLU A 20 -1.46 12.68 -1.64
N TRP A 21 -2.71 12.74 -2.12
CA TRP A 21 -3.89 12.89 -1.25
C TRP A 21 -4.11 11.64 -0.40
N MET A 22 -4.05 10.45 -0.99
CA MET A 22 -4.15 9.15 -0.30
C MET A 22 -3.06 8.99 0.78
N GLU A 23 -1.84 9.48 0.51
CA GLU A 23 -0.78 9.50 1.51
C GLU A 23 -1.04 10.49 2.65
N LYS A 24 -1.60 11.67 2.36
CA LYS A 24 -1.99 12.65 3.40
C LYS A 24 -3.10 12.13 4.31
N THR A 25 -4.01 11.31 3.80
CA THR A 25 -5.09 10.70 4.57
C THR A 25 -4.65 9.45 5.34
N GLY A 26 -3.40 9.01 5.17
CA GLY A 26 -2.83 7.85 5.88
C GLY A 26 -3.16 6.49 5.25
N LEU A 27 -3.84 6.48 4.09
CA LEU A 27 -4.22 5.27 3.37
C LEU A 27 -3.54 5.26 1.99
N PRO A 28 -2.32 4.74 1.86
CA PRO A 28 -1.61 4.75 0.58
C PRO A 28 -2.38 3.93 -0.46
N ALA A 29 -2.58 4.51 -1.65
CA ALA A 29 -3.21 3.82 -2.76
C ALA A 29 -2.40 2.58 -3.18
N SER A 30 -3.10 1.47 -3.39
CA SER A 30 -2.52 0.24 -3.91
C SER A 30 -2.13 0.39 -5.38
N THR A 31 -1.20 -0.46 -5.82
CA THR A 31 -0.81 -0.53 -7.24
C THR A 31 -1.98 -0.86 -8.16
N GLY A 32 -3.01 -1.56 -7.67
CA GLY A 32 -4.24 -1.85 -8.40
C GLY A 32 -5.07 -0.59 -8.63
N GLU A 33 -5.34 0.16 -7.56
CA GLU A 33 -6.11 1.42 -7.59
C GLU A 33 -5.43 2.47 -8.47
N ILE A 34 -4.10 2.59 -8.40
CA ILE A 34 -3.34 3.53 -9.26
C ILE A 34 -3.50 3.17 -10.74
N LYS A 35 -3.46 1.87 -11.09
CA LYS A 35 -3.67 1.41 -12.47
C LYS A 35 -5.11 1.62 -12.93
N GLU A 36 -6.07 1.46 -12.02
CA GLU A 36 -7.48 1.70 -12.31
C GLU A 36 -7.75 3.18 -12.56
N ALA A 37 -7.28 4.07 -11.68
CA ALA A 37 -7.36 5.52 -11.86
C ALA A 37 -6.73 5.94 -13.20
N ALA A 38 -5.56 5.40 -13.53
CA ALA A 38 -4.90 5.66 -14.81
C ALA A 38 -5.70 5.12 -16.02
N THR A 39 -6.38 3.99 -15.86
CA THR A 39 -7.26 3.43 -16.90
C THR A 39 -8.51 4.27 -17.07
N ILE A 40 -9.08 4.82 -16.00
CA ILE A 40 -10.23 5.74 -16.02
C ILE A 40 -9.87 7.01 -16.80
N VAL A 41 -8.74 7.65 -16.47
CA VAL A 41 -8.24 8.83 -17.19
C VAL A 41 -8.07 8.53 -18.68
N ARG A 42 -7.48 7.37 -19.01
CA ARG A 42 -7.28 6.97 -20.40
C ARG A 42 -8.59 6.68 -21.14
N ARG A 43 -9.57 6.05 -20.47
CA ARG A 43 -10.90 5.77 -21.03
C ARG A 43 -11.71 7.05 -21.26
N HIS A 44 -11.49 8.07 -20.45
CA HIS A 44 -12.10 9.38 -20.66
C HIS A 44 -11.63 10.01 -21.97
N ARG A 45 -10.37 9.80 -22.37
CA ARG A 45 -9.84 10.24 -23.66
C ARG A 45 -10.24 9.32 -24.82
N ASP A 46 -10.15 8.01 -24.62
CA ASP A 46 -10.50 7.00 -25.61
C ASP A 46 -11.31 5.86 -24.95
N PRO A 47 -12.64 5.83 -25.15
CA PRO A 47 -13.51 4.82 -24.56
C PRO A 47 -13.17 3.38 -24.96
N LYS A 48 -12.46 3.18 -26.07
CA LYS A 48 -12.02 1.85 -26.55
C LYS A 48 -10.58 1.53 -26.18
N ALA A 49 -9.96 2.33 -25.32
CA ALA A 49 -8.59 2.12 -24.89
C ALA A 49 -8.42 0.78 -24.16
N ASN A 50 -7.41 0.02 -24.61
CA ASN A 50 -6.98 -1.20 -23.94
C ASN A 50 -6.41 -0.89 -22.54
N ALA A 51 -6.41 -1.92 -21.69
CA ALA A 51 -5.79 -1.86 -20.36
C ALA A 51 -4.31 -1.42 -20.44
N LEU A 52 -3.84 -0.77 -19.38
CA LEU A 52 -2.46 -0.30 -19.30
C LEU A 52 -1.46 -1.45 -19.36
N HIS A 53 -0.35 -1.21 -20.04
CA HIS A 53 0.72 -2.20 -20.12
C HIS A 53 1.32 -2.47 -18.74
N LYS A 54 1.72 -3.72 -18.45
CA LYS A 54 2.30 -4.11 -17.16
C LYS A 54 3.48 -3.23 -16.72
N GLN A 55 4.27 -2.75 -17.67
CA GLN A 55 5.44 -1.90 -17.43
C GLN A 55 5.13 -0.40 -17.28
N TRP A 56 3.88 0.04 -17.51
CA TRP A 56 3.53 1.45 -17.36
C TRP A 56 3.77 1.91 -15.92
N TYR A 57 3.32 1.14 -14.93
CA TYR A 57 3.48 1.51 -13.52
C TYR A 57 4.96 1.74 -13.13
N SER A 58 5.86 0.86 -13.57
CA SER A 58 7.30 1.03 -13.33
C SER A 58 7.86 2.29 -13.99
N ARG A 59 7.39 2.65 -15.20
CA ARG A 59 7.80 3.87 -15.89
C ARG A 59 7.25 5.12 -15.22
N PHE A 60 5.97 5.12 -14.88
CA PHE A 60 5.31 6.19 -14.14
C PHE A 60 6.08 6.47 -12.84
N TYR A 61 6.39 5.43 -12.08
CA TYR A 61 7.17 5.57 -10.85
C TYR A 61 8.58 6.15 -11.08
N ASN A 62 9.27 5.73 -12.14
CA ASN A 62 10.58 6.28 -12.49
C ASN A 62 10.52 7.75 -12.93
N ASN A 63 9.40 8.19 -13.52
CA ASN A 63 9.18 9.59 -13.92
C ASN A 63 8.88 10.51 -12.71
N TYR A 64 8.35 9.95 -11.62
CA TYR A 64 7.95 10.68 -10.41
C TYR A 64 8.70 10.19 -9.16
N PRO A 65 10.02 10.44 -9.05
CA PRO A 65 10.83 9.98 -7.92
C PRO A 65 10.38 10.57 -6.56
N LYS A 66 9.61 11.67 -6.56
CA LYS A 66 9.01 12.23 -5.34
C LYS A 66 8.07 11.22 -4.68
N LEU A 67 7.24 10.52 -5.46
CA LEU A 67 6.33 9.47 -4.97
C LEU A 67 7.09 8.28 -4.37
N THR A 68 8.30 8.01 -4.87
CA THR A 68 9.14 6.92 -4.36
C THR A 68 9.53 7.10 -2.90
N THR A 69 9.87 8.32 -2.53
CA THR A 69 10.27 8.63 -1.16
C THR A 69 9.10 8.57 -0.19
N VAL A 70 7.89 8.92 -0.62
CA VAL A 70 6.71 8.92 0.25
C VAL A 70 6.13 7.52 0.40
N PHE A 71 6.04 6.73 -0.68
CA PHE A 71 5.60 5.34 -0.61
C PHE A 71 6.48 4.49 0.32
N LEU A 72 7.81 4.65 0.25
CA LEU A 72 8.74 3.96 1.14
C LEU A 72 8.57 4.37 2.62
N LYS A 73 8.30 5.65 2.89
CA LYS A 73 7.99 6.12 4.25
C LYS A 73 6.67 5.55 4.77
N THR A 74 5.63 5.53 3.95
CA THR A 74 4.30 5.03 4.33
C THR A 74 4.29 3.52 4.54
N LYS A 75 4.96 2.75 3.68
CA LYS A 75 5.18 1.31 3.88
C LYS A 75 6.03 1.02 5.13
N GLY A 76 6.99 1.90 5.43
CA GLY A 76 7.76 1.84 6.68
C GLY A 76 6.88 2.05 7.91
N ARG A 77 5.98 3.03 7.88
CA ARG A 77 5.01 3.30 8.97
C ARG A 77 4.02 2.16 9.17
N SER A 78 3.38 1.69 8.12
CA SER A 78 2.42 0.58 8.24
C SER A 78 3.10 -0.69 8.78
N HIS A 79 4.32 -1.00 8.31
CA HIS A 79 5.09 -2.15 8.85
C HIS A 79 5.45 -2.00 10.33
N ILE A 80 5.72 -0.79 10.80
CA ILE A 80 5.98 -0.51 12.22
C ILE A 80 4.68 -0.68 13.02
N GLU A 81 3.58 -0.10 12.56
CA GLU A 81 2.27 -0.17 13.23
C GLU A 81 1.74 -1.62 13.31
N TYR A 82 1.88 -2.42 12.24
CA TYR A 82 1.52 -3.84 12.27
C TYR A 82 2.38 -4.64 13.25
N LYS A 83 3.68 -4.36 13.34
CA LYS A 83 4.56 -5.01 14.32
C LYS A 83 4.17 -4.62 15.75
N GLU A 84 3.93 -3.35 16.01
CA GLU A 84 3.56 -2.87 17.34
C GLU A 84 2.19 -3.38 17.78
N ALA A 85 1.20 -3.46 16.87
CA ALA A 85 -0.12 -4.00 17.17
C ALA A 85 -0.08 -5.52 17.37
N GLY A 86 0.63 -6.25 16.51
CA GLY A 86 0.76 -7.71 16.63
C GLY A 86 1.50 -8.14 17.91
N ILE A 87 2.53 -7.39 18.32
CA ILE A 87 3.28 -7.67 19.55
C ILE A 87 2.42 -7.40 20.80
N LYS A 88 1.63 -6.32 20.81
CA LYS A 88 0.76 -5.99 21.95
C LYS A 88 -0.38 -7.00 22.13
N ASP A 89 -1.00 -7.45 21.05
CA ASP A 89 -2.05 -8.47 21.11
C ASP A 89 -1.51 -9.83 21.59
N THR A 90 -0.31 -10.23 21.13
CA THR A 90 0.32 -11.47 21.61
C THR A 90 0.71 -11.39 23.08
N ASP A 91 1.25 -10.26 23.54
CA ASP A 91 1.61 -10.07 24.95
C ASP A 91 0.39 -10.11 25.87
N GLN A 92 -0.72 -9.51 25.45
CA GLN A 92 -1.97 -9.53 26.20
C GLN A 92 -2.56 -10.95 26.26
N TRP A 93 -2.56 -11.66 25.13
CA TRP A 93 -3.00 -13.06 25.07
C TRP A 93 -2.15 -13.98 25.97
N PHE A 94 -0.82 -13.82 25.99
CA PHE A 94 0.06 -14.60 26.86
C PHE A 94 -0.17 -14.30 28.35
N LYS A 95 -0.45 -13.04 28.71
CA LYS A 95 -0.78 -12.66 30.10
C LYS A 95 -2.10 -13.28 30.55
N GLU A 96 -3.11 -13.22 29.71
CA GLU A 96 -4.42 -13.84 29.98
C GLU A 96 -4.30 -15.36 30.10
N LEU A 97 -3.53 -16.00 29.23
CA LEU A 97 -3.25 -17.44 29.32
C LEU A 97 -2.50 -17.82 30.59
N SER A 98 -1.48 -17.05 30.97
CA SER A 98 -0.71 -17.32 32.19
C SER A 98 -1.60 -17.25 33.43
N ALA A 99 -2.47 -16.24 33.50
CA ALA A 99 -3.44 -16.10 34.59
C ALA A 99 -4.43 -17.29 34.66
N VAL A 100 -4.88 -17.80 33.51
CA VAL A 100 -5.77 -18.98 33.44
C VAL A 100 -5.05 -20.26 33.84
N ILE A 101 -3.78 -20.44 33.45
CA ILE A 101 -2.96 -21.60 33.84
C ILE A 101 -2.72 -21.62 35.35
N GLU A 102 -2.44 -20.46 35.94
CA GLU A 102 -2.28 -20.30 37.40
C GLU A 102 -3.58 -20.60 38.14
N ASP A 103 -4.72 -20.09 37.67
CA ASP A 103 -6.05 -20.31 38.28
C ASP A 103 -6.49 -21.78 38.21
N LEU A 104 -6.17 -22.47 37.11
CA LEU A 104 -6.51 -23.88 36.91
C LEU A 104 -5.48 -24.84 37.55
N ASN A 105 -4.41 -24.33 38.17
CA ASN A 105 -3.32 -25.11 38.78
C ASN A 105 -2.82 -26.24 37.87
N ILE A 106 -2.76 -25.97 36.56
CA ILE A 106 -2.29 -26.92 35.57
C ILE A 106 -0.77 -26.91 35.65
N ASN A 107 -0.22 -27.68 36.58
CA ASN A 107 1.20 -28.00 36.54
C ASN A 107 1.48 -28.76 35.25
N THR A 108 2.29 -28.15 34.38
CA THR A 108 2.92 -28.85 33.25
C THR A 108 3.68 -30.06 33.80
N PRO A 109 3.38 -31.30 33.35
CA PRO A 109 4.19 -32.44 33.74
C PRO A 109 5.61 -32.22 33.20
N GLU A 110 6.58 -32.12 34.12
CA GLU A 110 8.00 -32.13 33.79
C GLU A 110 8.32 -33.41 33.00
N TYR A 111 8.94 -33.24 31.83
CA TYR A 111 9.53 -34.33 31.04
C TYR A 111 11.03 -34.40 31.34
#